data_AF-A0A2P8HF67-F1
#
_entry.id   AF-A0A2P8HF67-F1
#
_cell.length_a   1.000
_cell.length_b   1.000
_cell.length_c   1.000
_cell.angle_alpha   90.00
_cell.angle_beta   90.00
_cell.angle_gamma   90.00
#
_symmetry.space_group_name_H-M   'P 1'
#
loop_
_entity.id
_entity.type
_entity.pdbx_description
1 polymer ?
#
loop_
_entity_poly.entity_id
_entity_poly.type
_entity_poly.pdbx_seq_one_letter_code
_entity_poly.pdbx_strand_id
1 'polypeptide(L)'
;MKLLILLLSFSSLTCLAQSFEGKITYANSCKSKLPNLKDEQLNSMMGTTQEYYIKGDNYKSTFNGSFIKSQIYSGAENRSYTLTAKSDTLYWEDYGQNKDVATTYEIEKGKETIMGVLCDVLIVSAPHSKAYYYYNGKYGIDPELFKRHLYGNWYYFISKTRSLPLKTVYENDQFILTSIAVNIAPAKLDDSLFKISDRNKTVPATW
;
A
#
# COMPACT_ATOMS: atom_id res chain seq x y z
N MET A 1 30.26 -12.46 -53.23
CA MET A 1 29.36 -11.31 -53.42
C MET A 1 28.11 -11.56 -52.60
N LYS A 2 27.87 -10.74 -51.55
CA LYS A 2 26.69 -10.65 -50.64
C LYS A 2 26.44 -11.93 -49.81
N LEU A 3 26.79 -12.05 -48.52
CA LEU A 3 26.53 -11.16 -47.38
C LEU A 3 25.08 -10.63 -47.36
N LEU A 4 24.18 -11.34 -46.69
CA LEU A 4 22.94 -10.81 -46.08
C LEU A 4 22.40 -11.86 -45.10
N ILE A 5 22.81 -11.81 -43.83
CA ILE A 5 22.02 -11.26 -42.71
C ILE A 5 20.68 -11.99 -42.53
N LEU A 6 20.63 -12.92 -41.58
CA LEU A 6 19.51 -12.99 -40.63
C LEU A 6 19.94 -13.73 -39.35
N LEU A 7 20.88 -13.14 -38.62
CA LEU A 7 20.90 -13.33 -37.16
C LEU A 7 19.64 -12.64 -36.63
N LEU A 8 18.55 -13.40 -36.53
CA LEU A 8 17.44 -13.09 -35.63
C LEU A 8 18.00 -13.15 -34.22
N SER A 9 18.55 -12.01 -33.80
CA SER A 9 18.80 -11.68 -32.41
C SER A 9 17.52 -12.02 -31.64
N PHE A 10 17.59 -13.11 -30.86
CA PHE A 10 16.85 -13.26 -29.62
C PHE A 10 17.23 -12.07 -28.74
N SER A 11 16.68 -10.91 -29.09
CA SER A 11 16.42 -9.86 -28.14
C SER A 11 15.36 -10.48 -27.25
N SER A 12 15.81 -11.12 -26.18
CA SER A 12 15.04 -11.18 -24.96
C SER A 12 14.68 -9.73 -24.68
N LEU A 13 13.52 -9.31 -25.17
CA LEU A 13 12.78 -8.21 -24.60
C LEU A 13 12.66 -8.62 -23.15
N THR A 14 13.59 -8.12 -22.35
CA THR A 14 13.38 -7.92 -20.94
C THR A 14 12.18 -7.01 -20.93
N CYS A 15 10.99 -7.63 -20.92
CA CYS A 15 9.78 -6.97 -20.51
C CYS A 15 10.13 -6.51 -19.10
N LEU A 16 10.59 -5.27 -18.97
CA LEU A 16 10.65 -4.60 -17.69
C LEU A 16 9.27 -4.84 -17.12
N ALA A 17 9.20 -5.65 -16.07
CA ALA A 17 7.93 -6.01 -15.47
C ALA A 17 7.23 -4.70 -15.17
N GLN A 18 6.13 -4.44 -15.88
CA GLN A 18 5.39 -3.21 -15.71
C GLN A 18 4.92 -3.16 -14.26
N SER A 19 5.14 -2.03 -13.58
CA SER A 19 4.58 -1.82 -12.25
C SER A 19 3.09 -2.15 -12.26
N PHE A 20 2.65 -2.91 -11.26
CA PHE A 20 1.25 -3.29 -11.14
C PHE A 20 0.35 -2.06 -11.19
N GLU A 21 -0.66 -2.13 -12.06
CA GLU A 21 -1.73 -1.15 -12.18
C GLU A 21 -3.06 -1.88 -12.02
N GLY A 22 -3.92 -1.38 -11.13
CA GLY A 22 -5.21 -1.99 -10.90
C GLY A 22 -5.71 -1.83 -9.48
N LYS A 23 -6.65 -2.71 -9.10
CA LYS A 23 -7.34 -2.71 -7.81
C LYS A 23 -7.00 -3.94 -6.99
N ILE A 24 -6.72 -3.75 -5.70
CA ILE A 24 -6.70 -4.80 -4.68
C ILE A 24 -7.81 -4.49 -3.68
N THR A 25 -8.70 -5.44 -3.43
CA THR A 25 -9.66 -5.36 -2.33
C THR A 25 -9.12 -6.14 -1.16
N TYR A 26 -8.96 -5.48 -0.02
CA TYR A 26 -8.55 -6.08 1.25
C TYR A 26 -9.75 -6.23 2.18
N ALA A 27 -9.85 -7.40 2.81
CA ALA A 27 -10.64 -7.60 4.01
C ALA A 27 -9.79 -7.20 5.22
N ASN A 28 -10.31 -6.25 6.00
CA ASN A 28 -9.63 -5.68 7.16
C ASN A 28 -10.27 -6.19 8.46
N SER A 29 -9.42 -6.40 9.46
CA SER A 29 -9.84 -6.64 10.84
C SER A 29 -8.90 -5.94 11.81
N CYS A 30 -9.46 -5.22 12.78
CA CYS A 30 -8.72 -4.58 13.85
C CYS A 30 -8.95 -5.29 15.18
N LYS A 31 -7.88 -5.54 15.92
CA LYS A 31 -7.90 -6.01 17.31
C LYS A 31 -7.34 -4.92 18.21
N SER A 32 -8.13 -4.44 19.16
CA SER A 32 -7.73 -3.46 20.14
C SER A 32 -6.80 -4.09 21.18
N LYS A 33 -5.80 -3.33 21.62
CA LYS A 33 -5.00 -3.61 22.82
C LYS A 33 -5.38 -2.73 23.99
N LEU A 34 -6.29 -1.78 23.78
CA LEU A 34 -6.72 -0.83 24.79
C LEU A 34 -7.92 -1.39 25.57
N PRO A 35 -7.93 -1.33 26.91
CA PRO A 35 -8.99 -1.94 27.72
C PRO A 35 -10.37 -1.31 27.50
N ASN A 36 -10.41 -0.05 27.06
CA ASN A 36 -11.63 0.75 26.93
C ASN A 36 -12.14 0.85 25.49
N LEU A 37 -11.53 0.13 24.54
CA LEU A 37 -11.93 0.15 23.14
C LEU A 37 -12.12 -1.30 22.67
N LYS A 38 -13.34 -1.65 22.29
CA LYS A 38 -13.64 -2.99 21.77
C LYS A 38 -13.25 -3.13 20.32
N ASP A 39 -12.93 -4.35 19.91
CA ASP A 39 -12.59 -4.71 18.53
C ASP A 39 -13.71 -4.29 17.57
N GLU A 40 -14.98 -4.54 17.91
CA GLU A 40 -16.12 -4.19 17.03
C GLU A 40 -16.23 -2.68 16.81
N GLN A 41 -15.95 -1.88 17.84
CA GLN A 41 -15.96 -0.41 17.72
C GLN A 41 -14.83 0.05 16.80
N LEU A 42 -13.64 -0.51 16.96
CA LEU A 42 -12.49 -0.17 16.12
C LEU A 42 -12.72 -0.60 14.66
N ASN A 43 -13.27 -1.79 14.43
CA ASN A 43 -13.65 -2.26 13.09
C ASN A 43 -14.73 -1.37 12.46
N SER A 44 -15.74 -0.94 13.22
CA SER A 44 -16.77 -0.02 12.72
C SER A 44 -16.17 1.34 12.34
N MET A 45 -15.20 1.83 13.10
CA MET A 45 -14.55 3.11 12.83
C MET A 45 -13.62 3.05 11.61
N MET A 46 -12.75 2.04 11.56
CA MET A 46 -11.72 1.91 10.52
C MET A 46 -12.24 1.31 9.22
N GLY A 47 -13.30 0.49 9.31
CA GLY A 47 -13.83 -0.29 8.19
C GLY A 47 -13.20 -1.67 8.08
N THR A 48 -13.98 -2.61 7.57
CA THR A 48 -13.61 -4.01 7.33
C THR A 48 -13.32 -4.30 5.86
N THR A 49 -13.45 -3.31 4.98
CA THR A 49 -13.12 -3.41 3.56
C THR A 49 -12.36 -2.19 3.11
N GLN A 50 -11.24 -2.43 2.44
CA GLN A 50 -10.46 -1.40 1.75
C GLN A 50 -10.38 -1.75 0.28
N GLU A 51 -10.74 -0.81 -0.59
CA GLU A 51 -10.37 -0.89 -2.00
C GLU A 51 -9.14 -0.03 -2.24
N TYR A 52 -8.07 -0.65 -2.69
CA TYR A 52 -6.78 -0.03 -2.98
C TYR A 52 -6.55 0.01 -4.48
N TYR A 53 -6.45 1.21 -5.03
CA TYR A 53 -6.19 1.48 -6.45
C TYR A 53 -4.79 2.04 -6.57
N ILE A 54 -3.99 1.55 -7.51
CA ILE A 54 -2.62 2.03 -7.72
C ILE A 54 -2.28 2.15 -9.19
N LYS A 55 -1.62 3.24 -9.54
CA LYS A 55 -1.11 3.54 -10.89
C LYS A 55 0.13 4.42 -10.79
N GLY A 56 1.26 3.94 -11.30
CA GLY A 56 2.53 4.65 -11.21
C GLY A 56 2.89 4.95 -9.75
N ASP A 57 3.15 6.22 -9.45
CA ASP A 57 3.47 6.72 -8.11
C ASP A 57 2.23 7.21 -7.32
N ASN A 58 1.01 6.97 -7.81
CA ASN A 58 -0.22 7.41 -7.16
C ASN A 58 -1.04 6.21 -6.68
N TYR A 59 -1.69 6.36 -5.53
CA TYR A 59 -2.66 5.38 -5.07
C TYR A 59 -3.83 6.02 -4.35
N LYS A 60 -4.94 5.28 -4.28
CA LYS A 60 -6.15 5.65 -3.56
C LYS A 60 -6.67 4.48 -2.77
N SER A 61 -7.04 4.74 -1.52
CA SER A 61 -7.79 3.81 -0.68
C SER A 61 -9.19 4.35 -0.45
N THR A 62 -10.21 3.51 -0.53
CA THR A 62 -11.55 3.80 -0.02
C THR A 62 -11.93 2.77 1.02
N PHE A 63 -12.62 3.20 2.08
CA PHE A 63 -12.96 2.37 3.22
C PHE A 63 -14.46 2.43 3.49
N ASN A 64 -15.00 1.36 4.08
CA ASN A 64 -16.39 1.29 4.53
C ASN A 64 -16.58 1.68 6.02
N GLY A 65 -15.54 2.24 6.64
CA GLY A 65 -15.57 2.67 8.05
C GLY A 65 -16.29 3.99 8.28
N SER A 66 -16.64 4.26 9.54
CA SER A 66 -17.32 5.49 9.93
C SER A 66 -16.38 6.68 10.15
N PHE A 67 -15.05 6.49 10.12
CA PHE A 67 -14.07 7.55 10.37
C PHE A 67 -13.42 8.07 9.10
N ILE A 68 -12.71 7.20 8.36
CA ILE A 68 -12.05 7.54 7.10
C ILE A 68 -12.91 7.03 5.94
N LYS A 69 -13.26 7.92 5.00
CA LYS A 69 -13.95 7.55 3.77
C LYS A 69 -12.97 7.16 2.66
N SER A 70 -11.93 7.98 2.49
CA SER A 70 -10.92 7.74 1.47
C SER A 70 -9.60 8.41 1.79
N GLN A 71 -8.53 7.89 1.18
CA GLN A 71 -7.21 8.47 1.21
C GLN A 71 -6.63 8.45 -0.21
N ILE A 72 -6.02 9.55 -0.66
CA ILE A 72 -5.36 9.64 -1.96
C ILE A 72 -3.93 10.10 -1.76
N TYR A 73 -2.97 9.28 -2.17
CA TYR A 73 -1.56 9.66 -2.21
C TYR A 73 -1.19 10.18 -3.61
N SER A 74 -0.61 11.38 -3.63
CA SER A 74 -0.03 12.01 -4.80
C SER A 74 1.49 11.85 -4.75
N GLY A 75 2.05 11.05 -5.65
CA GLY A 75 3.50 10.84 -5.77
C GLY A 75 4.23 12.12 -6.17
N ALA A 76 3.60 12.96 -7.00
CA ALA A 76 4.13 14.27 -7.41
C ALA A 76 4.39 15.21 -6.22
N GLU A 77 3.41 15.27 -5.29
CA GLU A 77 3.46 16.14 -4.10
C GLU A 77 4.10 15.45 -2.89
N ASN A 78 4.26 14.13 -2.94
CA ASN A 78 4.62 13.27 -1.82
C ASN A 78 3.72 13.49 -0.59
N ARG A 79 2.42 13.63 -0.85
CA ARG A 79 1.40 13.92 0.17
C ARG A 79 0.23 12.97 0.05
N SER A 80 -0.35 12.66 1.19
CA SER A 80 -1.59 11.90 1.30
C SER A 80 -2.72 12.80 1.75
N TYR A 81 -3.86 12.71 1.08
CA TYR A 81 -5.07 13.50 1.34
C TYR A 81 -6.17 12.58 1.85
N THR A 82 -6.57 12.78 3.09
CA THR A 82 -7.58 11.96 3.78
C THR A 82 -8.90 12.71 3.85
N LEU A 83 -9.97 12.08 3.38
CA LEU A 83 -11.35 12.52 3.57
C LEU A 83 -11.95 11.74 4.75
N THR A 84 -12.44 12.45 5.75
CA THR A 84 -13.12 11.85 6.90
C THR A 84 -14.64 11.85 6.70
N ALA A 85 -15.36 11.10 7.52
CA ALA A 85 -16.82 11.09 7.46
C ALA A 85 -17.47 12.40 7.95
N LYS A 86 -16.76 13.19 8.76
CA LYS A 86 -17.29 14.36 9.48
C LYS A 86 -17.12 15.69 8.73
N SER A 87 -16.36 15.72 7.64
CA SER A 87 -16.01 16.95 6.94
C SER A 87 -15.88 16.72 5.44
N ASP A 88 -16.14 17.75 4.65
CA ASP A 88 -15.80 17.81 3.23
C ASP A 88 -14.36 18.34 3.00
N THR A 89 -13.66 18.74 4.06
CA THR A 89 -12.24 19.11 4.04
C THR A 89 -11.35 17.88 3.87
N LEU A 90 -10.36 17.99 2.98
CA LEU A 90 -9.28 17.03 2.85
C LEU A 90 -8.13 17.40 3.79
N TYR A 91 -7.73 16.45 4.61
CA TYR A 91 -6.61 16.63 5.54
C TYR A 91 -5.36 16.02 4.93
N TRP A 92 -4.28 16.78 4.83
CA TRP A 92 -3.06 16.30 4.19
C TRP A 92 -1.91 16.04 5.16
N GLU A 93 -1.13 15.00 4.86
CA GLU A 93 0.10 14.61 5.57
C GLU A 93 1.28 14.59 4.58
N ASP A 94 2.46 15.03 5.02
CA ASP A 94 3.71 14.87 4.29
C ASP A 94 4.24 13.45 4.47
N TYR A 95 4.28 12.69 3.38
CA TYR A 95 4.70 11.29 3.39
C TYR A 95 6.21 11.12 3.23
N GLY A 96 6.96 12.22 3.17
CA GLY A 96 8.41 12.25 3.32
C GLY A 96 8.89 12.15 4.77
N GLN A 97 7.97 12.10 5.73
CA GLN A 97 8.27 11.98 7.16
C GLN A 97 7.74 10.66 7.70
N ASN A 98 8.50 10.04 8.61
CA ASN A 98 8.04 8.88 9.38
C ASN A 98 8.54 8.98 10.81
N LYS A 99 7.61 8.89 11.77
CA LYS A 99 7.93 8.99 13.20
C LYS A 99 8.46 7.67 13.77
N ASP A 100 8.05 6.53 13.20
CA ASP A 100 8.42 5.19 13.66
C ASP A 100 9.22 4.46 12.58
N VAL A 101 10.52 4.72 12.57
CA VAL A 101 11.44 4.28 11.51
C VAL A 101 11.87 2.83 11.73
N ALA A 102 11.77 2.02 10.67
CA ALA A 102 12.23 0.63 10.67
C ALA A 102 13.71 0.52 11.06
N THR A 103 14.01 -0.37 12.01
CA THR A 103 15.37 -0.63 12.52
C THR A 103 15.92 -1.96 12.01
N THR A 104 15.07 -2.99 11.93
CA THR A 104 15.47 -4.34 11.49
C THR A 104 14.45 -4.95 10.55
N TYR A 105 14.90 -5.95 9.78
CA TYR A 105 14.02 -6.78 8.98
C TYR A 105 14.47 -8.24 8.94
N GLU A 106 13.49 -9.13 8.75
CA GLU A 106 13.69 -10.56 8.54
C GLU A 106 12.81 -11.03 7.37
N ILE A 107 13.23 -12.06 6.65
CA ILE A 107 12.44 -12.68 5.58
C ILE A 107 12.29 -14.16 5.86
N GLU A 108 11.05 -14.63 5.95
CA GLU A 108 10.73 -16.05 5.96
C GLU A 108 10.13 -16.45 4.60
N LYS A 109 10.65 -17.52 4.01
CA LYS A 109 10.25 -17.99 2.69
C LYS A 109 9.06 -18.94 2.75
N GLY A 110 8.14 -18.85 1.79
CA GLY A 110 7.03 -19.80 1.62
C GLY A 110 6.12 -19.92 2.84
N LYS A 111 5.80 -18.80 3.50
CA LYS A 111 5.13 -18.75 4.80
C LYS A 111 3.64 -19.09 4.74
N GLU A 112 2.93 -18.52 3.78
CA GLU A 112 1.46 -18.60 3.71
C GLU A 112 0.99 -18.53 2.26
N THR A 113 -0.07 -19.27 1.91
CA THR A 113 -0.71 -19.15 0.60
C THR A 113 -1.92 -18.23 0.70
N ILE A 114 -1.91 -17.12 -0.02
CA ILE A 114 -2.99 -16.13 -0.04
C ILE A 114 -3.54 -16.05 -1.46
N MET A 115 -4.85 -16.24 -1.62
CA MET A 115 -5.51 -16.28 -2.95
C MET A 115 -4.82 -17.24 -3.95
N GLY A 116 -4.34 -18.40 -3.46
CA GLY A 116 -3.64 -19.39 -4.29
C GLY A 116 -2.20 -19.01 -4.66
N VAL A 117 -1.64 -17.95 -4.08
CA VAL A 117 -0.25 -17.53 -4.29
C VAL A 117 0.55 -17.80 -3.02
N LEU A 118 1.61 -18.61 -3.12
CA LEU A 118 2.53 -18.83 -2.01
C LEU A 118 3.37 -17.56 -1.79
N CYS A 119 3.29 -17.00 -0.59
CA CYS A 119 3.95 -15.76 -0.21
C CYS A 119 5.13 -16.01 0.73
N ASP A 120 6.17 -15.21 0.53
CA ASP A 120 7.15 -14.94 1.57
C ASP A 120 6.58 -13.90 2.55
N VAL A 121 7.15 -13.78 3.74
CA VAL A 121 6.85 -12.68 4.66
C VAL A 121 8.11 -11.85 4.94
N LEU A 122 8.02 -10.54 4.75
CA LEU A 122 8.98 -9.57 5.28
C LEU A 122 8.45 -9.10 6.63
N ILE A 123 9.23 -9.32 7.67
CA ILE A 123 8.96 -8.84 9.03
C ILE A 123 9.79 -7.58 9.23
N VAL A 124 9.17 -6.45 9.53
CA VAL A 124 9.83 -5.17 9.78
C VAL A 124 9.55 -4.77 11.21
N SER A 125 10.61 -4.45 11.96
CA SER A 125 10.50 -3.97 13.33
C SER A 125 10.94 -2.51 13.42
N ALA A 126 10.22 -1.72 14.21
CA ALA A 126 10.50 -0.33 14.55
C ALA A 126 10.31 -0.16 16.08
N PRO A 127 10.73 0.97 16.69
CA PRO A 127 10.61 1.18 18.13
C PRO A 127 9.19 1.01 18.69
N HIS A 128 8.17 1.42 17.94
CA HIS A 128 6.77 1.40 18.40
C HIS A 128 5.85 0.48 17.59
N SER A 129 6.38 -0.21 16.58
CA SER A 129 5.57 -1.09 15.74
C SER A 129 6.33 -2.27 15.17
N LYS A 130 5.56 -3.28 14.79
CA LYS A 130 6.02 -4.44 14.02
C LYS A 130 5.03 -4.71 12.90
N ALA A 131 5.55 -4.90 11.69
CA ALA A 131 4.74 -5.17 10.51
C ALA A 131 5.18 -6.46 9.81
N TYR A 132 4.21 -7.28 9.43
CA TYR A 132 4.40 -8.51 8.66
C TYR A 132 3.77 -8.31 7.29
N TYR A 133 4.60 -8.22 6.26
CA TYR A 133 4.15 -8.04 4.89
C TYR A 133 4.31 -9.36 4.13
N TYR A 134 3.19 -9.99 3.78
CA TYR A 134 3.18 -11.20 2.98
C TYR A 134 3.11 -10.81 1.51
N TYR A 135 4.09 -11.22 0.72
CA TYR A 135 4.27 -10.74 -0.64
C TYR A 135 4.69 -11.84 -1.60
N ASN A 136 4.47 -11.58 -2.89
CA ASN A 136 4.95 -12.40 -3.99
C ASN A 136 5.24 -11.51 -5.21
N GLY A 137 6.30 -11.82 -5.95
CA GLY A 137 6.74 -11.07 -7.14
C GLY A 137 5.70 -10.95 -8.26
N LYS A 138 4.62 -11.74 -8.23
CA LYS A 138 3.50 -11.68 -9.18
C LYS A 138 2.85 -10.29 -9.25
N TYR A 139 2.81 -9.54 -8.14
CA TYR A 139 2.23 -8.19 -8.08
C TYR A 139 3.35 -7.16 -7.86
N GLY A 140 4.30 -7.19 -8.79
CA GLY A 140 5.51 -6.38 -8.75
C GLY A 140 5.25 -4.88 -8.90
N ILE A 141 6.09 -4.07 -8.27
CA ILE A 141 6.05 -2.61 -8.38
C ILE A 141 7.48 -2.05 -8.40
N ASP A 142 7.71 -1.00 -9.17
CA ASP A 142 9.00 -0.31 -9.22
C ASP A 142 9.22 0.53 -7.95
N PRO A 143 10.23 0.20 -7.11
CA PRO A 143 10.51 0.95 -5.90
C PRO A 143 10.88 2.42 -6.15
N GLU A 144 11.43 2.76 -7.32
CA GLU A 144 11.87 4.13 -7.62
C GLU A 144 10.71 5.13 -7.62
N LEU A 145 9.50 4.66 -7.93
CA LEU A 145 8.27 5.45 -7.88
C LEU A 145 7.94 5.93 -6.46
N PHE A 146 8.42 5.23 -5.43
CA PHE A 146 8.07 5.48 -4.02
C PHE A 146 9.26 5.88 -3.15
N LYS A 147 10.43 6.21 -3.73
CA LYS A 147 11.64 6.53 -2.95
C LYS A 147 11.50 7.69 -1.96
N ARG A 148 10.52 8.58 -2.18
CA ARG A 148 10.21 9.71 -1.28
C ARG A 148 9.16 9.37 -0.22
N HIS A 149 8.49 8.23 -0.35
CA HIS A 149 7.40 7.80 0.52
C HIS A 149 7.97 7.02 1.72
N LEU A 150 8.30 7.76 2.78
CA LEU A 150 8.88 7.21 4.01
C LEU A 150 7.80 6.81 5.03
N TYR A 151 6.62 7.44 4.96
CA TYR A 151 5.53 7.22 5.91
C TYR A 151 5.14 5.74 6.01
N GLY A 152 4.95 5.26 7.23
CA GLY A 152 4.60 3.86 7.49
C GLY A 152 5.65 2.85 7.01
N ASN A 153 6.90 3.28 6.81
CA ASN A 153 7.99 2.47 6.27
C ASN A 153 7.70 1.90 4.86
N TRP A 154 6.86 2.58 4.06
CA TRP A 154 6.40 2.05 2.77
C TRP A 154 7.54 1.81 1.78
N TYR A 155 8.42 2.79 1.55
CA TYR A 155 9.61 2.60 0.72
C TYR A 155 10.55 1.53 1.29
N TYR A 156 10.66 1.43 2.62
CA TYR A 156 11.51 0.42 3.26
C TYR A 156 11.03 -1.01 2.96
N PHE A 157 9.71 -1.22 2.90
CA PHE A 157 9.11 -2.47 2.44
C PHE A 157 9.32 -2.67 0.93
N ILE A 158 8.87 -1.75 0.08
CA ILE A 158 8.90 -1.93 -1.38
C ILE A 158 10.33 -2.09 -1.91
N SER A 159 11.31 -1.37 -1.38
CA SER A 159 12.73 -1.49 -1.80
C SER A 159 13.30 -2.90 -1.60
N LYS A 160 12.74 -3.69 -0.68
CA LYS A 160 13.17 -5.07 -0.40
C LYS A 160 12.37 -6.11 -1.16
N THR A 161 11.07 -5.87 -1.33
CA THR A 161 10.14 -6.87 -1.88
C THR A 161 9.84 -6.67 -3.36
N ARG A 162 9.99 -5.43 -3.85
CA ARG A 162 9.63 -5.00 -5.22
C ARG A 162 8.20 -5.41 -5.59
N SER A 163 7.32 -5.51 -4.61
CA SER A 163 5.98 -6.10 -4.74
C SER A 163 5.00 -5.48 -3.76
N LEU A 164 3.71 -5.50 -4.09
CA LEU A 164 2.64 -5.14 -3.16
C LEU A 164 2.36 -6.28 -2.16
N PRO A 165 1.91 -5.97 -0.93
CA PRO A 165 1.55 -7.00 0.03
C PRO A 165 0.17 -7.58 -0.31
N LEU A 166 0.05 -8.91 -0.26
CA LEU A 166 -1.24 -9.61 -0.31
C LEU A 166 -1.85 -9.74 1.09
N LYS A 167 -1.03 -9.67 2.14
CA LYS A 167 -1.49 -9.54 3.51
C LYS A 167 -0.53 -8.66 4.28
N THR A 168 -1.09 -7.82 5.14
CA THR A 168 -0.34 -7.03 6.11
C THR A 168 -0.89 -7.34 7.50
N VAL A 169 -0.01 -7.62 8.45
CA VAL A 169 -0.34 -7.57 9.87
C VAL A 169 0.51 -6.45 10.46
N TYR A 170 -0.11 -5.34 10.81
CA TYR A 170 0.53 -4.21 11.47
C TYR A 170 0.16 -4.21 12.94
N GLU A 171 1.14 -4.09 13.81
CA GLU A 171 0.99 -4.11 15.25
C GLU A 171 1.71 -2.90 15.85
N ASN A 172 1.01 -2.16 16.72
CA ASN A 172 1.61 -1.14 17.58
C ASN A 172 1.09 -1.30 19.01
N ASP A 173 1.36 -0.32 19.89
CA ASP A 173 0.91 -0.35 21.28
C ASP A 173 -0.62 -0.30 21.46
N GLN A 174 -1.36 0.15 20.45
CA GLN A 174 -2.79 0.42 20.54
C GLN A 174 -3.66 -0.67 19.91
N PHE A 175 -3.21 -1.28 18.81
CA PHE A 175 -4.00 -2.25 18.07
C PHE A 175 -3.15 -3.16 17.17
N ILE A 176 -3.80 -4.18 16.62
CA ILE A 176 -3.33 -5.00 15.52
C ILE A 176 -4.30 -4.83 14.36
N LEU A 177 -3.82 -4.36 13.20
CA LEU A 177 -4.56 -4.31 11.95
C LEU A 177 -4.11 -5.46 11.06
N THR A 178 -5.03 -6.32 10.65
CA THR A 178 -4.80 -7.32 9.61
C THR A 178 -5.59 -6.93 8.36
N SER A 179 -4.89 -6.85 7.23
CA SER A 179 -5.47 -6.61 5.90
C SER A 179 -5.10 -7.77 5.00
N ILE A 180 -6.08 -8.49 4.45
CA ILE A 180 -5.86 -9.65 3.57
C ILE A 180 -6.52 -9.41 2.22
N ALA A 181 -5.78 -9.56 1.13
CA ALA A 181 -6.30 -9.46 -0.22
C ALA A 181 -7.33 -10.56 -0.45
N VAL A 182 -8.53 -10.16 -0.89
CA VAL A 182 -9.63 -11.06 -1.24
C VAL A 182 -10.03 -10.95 -2.71
N ASN A 183 -9.58 -9.88 -3.39
CA ASN A 183 -9.72 -9.72 -4.84
C ASN A 183 -8.55 -8.89 -5.38
N ILE A 184 -8.00 -9.30 -6.53
CA ILE A 184 -6.96 -8.55 -7.24
C ILE A 184 -7.35 -8.48 -8.72
N ALA A 185 -7.52 -7.26 -9.22
CA ALA A 185 -7.95 -6.99 -10.58
C ALA A 185 -6.94 -6.06 -11.27
N PRO A 186 -5.96 -6.61 -12.02
CA PRO A 186 -5.12 -5.82 -12.91
C PRO A 186 -6.00 -5.09 -13.93
N ALA A 187 -5.86 -3.78 -14.04
CA ALA A 187 -6.67 -2.96 -14.94
C ALA A 187 -5.97 -1.64 -15.23
N LYS A 188 -6.19 -1.09 -16.42
CA LYS A 188 -5.85 0.30 -16.69
C LYS A 188 -6.81 1.21 -15.93
N LEU A 189 -6.28 2.14 -15.15
CA LEU A 189 -7.01 3.06 -14.31
C LEU A 189 -7.02 4.46 -14.92
N ASP A 190 -8.15 5.15 -14.81
CA ASP A 190 -8.27 6.55 -15.21
C ASP A 190 -7.53 7.46 -14.22
N ASP A 191 -6.77 8.43 -14.71
CA ASP A 191 -6.05 9.40 -13.87
C ASP A 191 -7.00 10.23 -13.00
N SER A 192 -8.27 10.36 -13.41
CA SER A 192 -9.31 11.02 -12.63
C SER A 192 -9.53 10.38 -11.26
N LEU A 193 -9.22 9.08 -11.09
CA LEU A 193 -9.35 8.39 -9.80
C LEU A 193 -8.45 9.00 -8.71
N PHE A 194 -7.31 9.57 -9.11
CA PHE A 194 -6.30 10.12 -8.20
C PHE A 194 -6.36 11.65 -8.11
N LYS A 195 -7.33 12.30 -8.76
CA LYS A 195 -7.48 13.75 -8.68
C LYS A 195 -7.95 14.19 -7.29
N ILE A 196 -7.28 15.21 -6.76
CA ILE A 196 -7.70 15.92 -5.55
C ILE A 196 -8.82 16.90 -5.96
N SER A 197 -10.07 16.57 -5.61
CA SER A 197 -11.26 17.22 -6.16
C SER A 197 -11.45 18.68 -5.74
N ASP A 198 -11.08 19.05 -4.51
CA ASP A 198 -11.21 20.42 -4.00
C ASP A 198 -9.95 20.84 -3.25
N ARG A 199 -8.97 21.37 -3.99
CA ARG A 199 -7.70 21.85 -3.42
C ARG A 199 -7.84 23.06 -2.52
N ASN A 200 -8.94 23.81 -2.64
CA ASN A 200 -9.21 24.99 -1.80
C ASN A 200 -9.72 24.58 -0.41
N LYS A 201 -10.16 23.34 -0.23
CA LYS A 201 -10.57 22.75 1.05
C LYS A 201 -9.57 21.72 1.53
N THR A 202 -8.29 22.10 1.56
CA THR A 202 -7.24 21.25 2.14
C THR A 202 -6.62 21.91 3.37
N VAL A 203 -6.37 21.14 4.42
CA VAL A 203 -5.68 21.61 5.63
C VAL A 203 -4.66 20.56 6.09
N PRO A 204 -3.56 20.97 6.75
CA PRO A 204 -2.64 20.00 7.35
C PRO A 204 -3.37 19.13 8.39
N ALA A 205 -3.04 17.85 8.41
CA ALA A 205 -3.43 16.94 9.47
C ALA A 205 -2.74 17.31 10.80
N THR A 206 -3.45 17.20 11.92
CA THR A 206 -2.94 17.54 13.27
C THR A 206 -3.11 16.40 14.28
N TRP A 207 -3.38 15.18 13.81
CA TRP A 207 -3.53 13.99 14.66
C TRP A 207 -2.19 13.33 14.97
#